data_AF-D8T6P4-F1
#
_entry.id   AF-D8T6P4-F1
#
_cell.length_a   1.000
_cell.length_b   1.000
_cell.length_c   1.000
_cell.angle_alpha   90.00
_cell.angle_beta   90.00
_cell.angle_gamma   90.00
#
_symmetry.space_group_name_H-M   'P 1'
#
loop_
_entity.id
_entity.type
_entity.pdbx_description
1 polymer ?
#
loop_
_entity_poly.entity_id
_entity_poly.type
_entity_poly.pdbx_seq_one_letter_code
_entity_poly.pdbx_strand_id
1 'polypeptide(L)'
;MARKRRKRLGFSILLLGSGVIFTALAAFFFLSATPASKRLDLAGETGVCQRDRYPQSIDLRPDQLTVLMNGFSEARIHILEQHAQAYSASPVVDAVYILWGNASTPDQVLLNANLESLGAPIYLVRQPSSSLNNRFLPRKEISTQAVLVCDDDISVDLSSLKFAFQVWSENQDRIVGLFPRSHSFQLGTKSWIYTKSSIRYSILLTKFMILATENLYLYSCSMPAGVKEYVDDAINCEDIAMNFLVSSRSKKGPLLVEGSPRDWGDPRNSNLGLVSEALSARSDHRKDRGECITAFHRLWDGMELRYSYLKAVSDVRERAMCDQAGTLMECDRVGVEVT
;
A
#
# COMPACT_ATOMS: atom_id res chain seq x y z
N MET A 1 47.27 35.31 69.21
CA MET A 1 47.11 34.81 67.82
C MET A 1 48.46 34.29 67.34
N ALA A 2 48.68 32.98 67.42
CA ALA A 2 49.98 32.37 67.14
C ALA A 2 49.83 30.97 66.54
N ARG A 3 50.64 30.70 65.52
CA ARG A 3 50.97 29.37 64.97
C ARG A 3 51.17 28.32 66.08
N LYS A 4 50.75 27.08 65.83
CA LYS A 4 51.52 25.90 66.27
C LYS A 4 51.19 24.62 65.49
N ARG A 5 52.27 23.97 65.09
CA ARG A 5 52.38 22.60 64.54
C ARG A 5 52.09 21.54 65.63
N ARG A 6 51.93 20.29 65.14
CA ARG A 6 52.11 18.96 65.79
C ARG A 6 50.87 18.49 66.60
N LYS A 7 50.41 17.23 66.57
CA LYS A 7 51.08 15.91 66.42
C LYS A 7 50.04 14.82 66.05
N ARG A 8 50.56 13.69 65.55
CA ARG A 8 49.92 12.37 65.32
C ARG A 8 49.02 11.89 66.48
N LEU A 9 47.96 11.14 66.14
CA LEU A 9 47.49 9.98 66.90
C LEU A 9 46.96 8.94 65.89
N GLY A 10 47.47 7.72 65.95
CA GLY A 10 46.93 6.59 65.18
C GLY A 10 45.82 5.91 65.96
N PHE A 11 44.94 5.19 65.27
CA PHE A 11 44.33 3.95 65.73
C PHE A 11 43.79 3.19 64.52
N SER A 12 44.32 2.00 64.29
CA SER A 12 43.74 0.99 63.41
C SER A 12 42.50 0.42 64.06
N ILE A 13 41.37 0.39 63.35
CA ILE A 13 40.29 -0.55 63.62
C ILE A 13 39.92 -1.20 62.29
N LEU A 14 40.26 -2.48 62.21
CA LEU A 14 39.77 -3.43 61.23
C LEU A 14 38.31 -3.73 61.60
N LEU A 15 37.37 -3.48 60.69
CA LEU A 15 36.03 -4.04 60.76
C LEU A 15 35.62 -4.50 59.36
N LEU A 16 35.60 -5.82 59.21
CA LEU A 16 35.02 -6.55 58.09
C LEU A 16 33.53 -6.20 58.00
N GLY A 17 33.10 -5.68 56.85
CA GLY A 17 31.72 -5.37 56.55
C GLY A 17 31.42 -5.62 55.07
N SER A 18 30.77 -6.75 54.80
CA SER A 18 29.90 -7.05 53.66
C SER A 18 29.86 -6.04 52.52
N GLY A 19 30.54 -6.34 51.42
CA GLY A 19 30.41 -5.64 50.16
C GLY A 19 29.04 -5.90 49.53
N VAL A 20 28.17 -4.89 49.56
CA VAL A 20 27.05 -4.79 48.63
C VAL A 20 27.61 -4.21 47.34
N ILE A 21 27.79 -5.06 46.33
CA ILE A 21 28.11 -4.64 44.97
C ILE A 21 26.83 -4.01 44.40
N PHE A 22 26.78 -2.68 44.34
CA PHE A 22 25.80 -1.98 43.50
C PHE A 22 26.19 -2.21 42.04
N THR A 23 25.60 -3.23 41.41
CA THR A 23 25.57 -3.32 39.94
C THR A 23 24.65 -2.21 39.45
N ALA A 24 25.24 -1.10 39.02
CA ALA A 24 24.53 -0.09 38.24
C ALA A 24 24.16 -0.74 36.89
N LEU A 25 22.91 -1.18 36.74
CA LEU A 25 22.32 -1.42 35.43
C LEU A 25 22.25 -0.07 34.72
N ALA A 26 23.22 0.20 33.85
CA ALA A 26 23.08 1.22 32.82
C ALA A 26 21.95 0.77 31.91
N ALA A 27 20.75 1.30 32.14
CA ALA A 27 19.67 1.24 31.18
C ALA A 27 20.14 2.00 29.93
N PHE A 28 20.62 1.27 28.94
CA PHE A 28 20.74 1.79 27.58
C PHE A 28 19.32 2.06 27.09
N PHE A 29 18.84 3.27 27.37
CA PHE A 29 17.78 3.86 26.57
C PHE A 29 18.36 4.02 25.17
N PHE A 30 18.10 3.03 24.30
CA PHE A 30 18.06 3.30 22.88
C PHE A 30 16.97 4.35 22.70
N LEU A 31 17.36 5.63 22.58
CA LEU A 31 16.56 6.57 21.84
C LEU A 31 16.49 6.01 20.41
N SER A 32 15.47 5.20 20.15
CA SER A 32 14.98 5.03 18.79
C SER A 32 14.52 6.41 18.36
N ALA A 33 15.38 7.12 17.63
CA ALA A 33 14.96 8.31 16.91
C ALA A 33 13.83 7.84 15.98
N THR A 34 12.60 8.19 16.32
CA THR A 34 11.48 8.02 15.40
C THR A 34 11.84 8.80 14.13
N PRO A 35 11.75 8.19 12.94
CA PRO A 35 12.02 8.94 11.72
C PRO A 35 10.97 10.05 11.63
N ALA A 36 11.42 11.30 11.77
CA ALA A 36 10.56 12.44 11.51
C ALA A 36 10.06 12.37 10.06
N SER A 37 8.78 12.69 9.84
CA SER A 37 8.18 12.82 8.51
C SER A 37 9.02 13.77 7.65
N LYS A 38 9.62 13.25 6.57
CA LYS A 38 10.40 14.06 5.63
C LYS A 38 9.49 14.43 4.46
N ARG A 39 9.35 15.73 4.22
CA ARG A 39 8.75 16.25 2.98
C ARG A 39 9.71 15.99 1.83
N LEU A 40 9.24 15.29 0.81
CA LEU A 40 9.98 15.07 -0.43
C LEU A 40 9.28 15.87 -1.53
N ASP A 41 9.86 16.99 -1.95
CA ASP A 41 9.32 17.78 -3.07
C ASP A 41 9.75 17.11 -4.39
N LEU A 42 8.83 16.37 -5.02
CA LEU A 42 9.02 15.67 -6.30
C LEU A 42 8.47 16.46 -7.51
N ALA A 43 8.31 17.78 -7.40
CA ALA A 43 7.69 18.58 -8.45
C ALA A 43 8.63 18.82 -9.65
N GLY A 44 8.22 18.36 -10.83
CA GLY A 44 8.69 18.92 -12.11
C GLY A 44 10.07 18.49 -12.59
N GLU A 45 10.57 17.31 -12.21
CA GLU A 45 11.88 16.86 -12.70
C GLU A 45 11.86 16.59 -14.22
N THR A 46 12.44 17.49 -15.01
CA THR A 46 12.81 17.20 -16.40
C THR A 46 13.54 15.86 -16.47
N GLY A 47 13.08 14.95 -17.33
CA GLY A 47 13.70 13.63 -17.47
C GLY A 47 13.10 12.51 -16.62
N VAL A 48 11.82 12.57 -16.23
CA VAL A 48 11.07 11.42 -15.63
C VAL A 48 11.25 10.12 -16.44
N CYS A 49 11.43 10.21 -17.76
CA CYS A 49 11.62 9.03 -18.61
C CYS A 49 13.08 8.63 -18.86
N GLN A 50 14.04 9.21 -18.13
CA GLN A 50 15.43 8.74 -18.12
C GLN A 50 15.54 7.50 -17.21
N ARG A 51 15.65 6.30 -17.82
CA ARG A 51 15.54 5.01 -17.10
C ARG A 51 16.65 4.81 -16.05
N ASP A 52 17.83 5.37 -16.28
CA ASP A 52 19.01 5.30 -15.42
C ASP A 52 18.86 6.03 -14.08
N ARG A 53 17.82 6.87 -13.92
CA ARG A 53 17.48 7.54 -12.66
C ARG A 53 16.85 6.62 -11.62
N TYR A 54 16.31 5.48 -12.04
CA TYR A 54 15.56 4.57 -11.18
C TYR A 54 16.33 3.27 -10.97
N PRO A 55 16.28 2.67 -9.77
CA PRO A 55 16.89 1.38 -9.53
C PRO A 55 16.48 0.32 -10.57
N GLN A 56 17.40 -0.58 -10.90
CA GLN A 56 17.06 -1.75 -11.71
C GLN A 56 16.33 -2.76 -10.83
N SER A 57 15.49 -3.61 -11.43
CA SER A 57 14.69 -4.57 -10.67
C SER A 57 15.54 -5.53 -9.81
N ILE A 58 16.78 -5.79 -10.22
CA ILE A 58 17.73 -6.64 -9.49
C ILE A 58 18.26 -6.00 -8.20
N ASP A 59 18.31 -4.66 -8.14
CA ASP A 59 18.81 -3.92 -6.98
C ASP A 59 17.71 -3.68 -5.94
N LEU A 60 16.46 -3.94 -6.31
CA LEU A 60 15.30 -3.77 -5.44
C LEU A 60 15.16 -4.98 -4.51
N ARG A 61 14.81 -4.72 -3.25
CA ARG A 61 14.60 -5.78 -2.26
C ARG A 61 13.28 -6.54 -2.48
N PRO A 62 13.27 -7.88 -2.39
CA PRO A 62 12.07 -8.69 -2.64
C PRO A 62 11.21 -8.97 -1.39
N ASP A 63 11.73 -8.70 -0.19
CA ASP A 63 11.17 -9.15 1.10
C ASP A 63 10.19 -8.17 1.75
N GLN A 64 10.10 -6.95 1.23
CA GLN A 64 9.16 -5.92 1.66
C GLN A 64 8.56 -5.18 0.45
N LEU A 65 7.49 -4.42 0.69
CA LEU A 65 6.84 -3.55 -0.29
C LEU A 65 6.81 -2.10 0.16
N THR A 66 6.71 -1.18 -0.80
CA THR A 66 6.45 0.24 -0.53
C THR A 66 4.97 0.54 -0.71
N VAL A 67 4.35 1.25 0.23
CA VAL A 67 2.95 1.69 0.12
C VAL A 67 2.90 3.08 -0.50
N LEU A 68 2.08 3.24 -1.54
CA LEU A 68 1.75 4.48 -2.22
C LEU A 68 0.26 4.78 -1.96
N MET A 69 -0.01 5.62 -0.96
CA MET A 69 -1.37 5.95 -0.53
C MET A 69 -1.80 7.28 -1.13
N ASN A 70 -2.83 7.28 -1.96
CA ASN A 70 -3.34 8.49 -2.59
C ASN A 70 -4.31 9.25 -1.68
N GLY A 71 -3.93 10.46 -1.27
CA GLY A 71 -4.76 11.39 -0.51
C GLY A 71 -5.25 12.57 -1.34
N PHE A 72 -6.47 13.05 -1.07
CA PHE A 72 -7.00 14.24 -1.76
C PHE A 72 -7.91 15.13 -0.89
N SER A 73 -8.82 14.53 -0.12
CA SER A 73 -9.83 15.31 0.62
C SER A 73 -9.33 15.60 2.03
N GLU A 74 -9.36 16.88 2.44
CA GLU A 74 -9.00 17.28 3.80
C GLU A 74 -9.88 16.61 4.86
N ALA A 75 -11.14 16.31 4.51
CA ALA A 75 -12.07 15.61 5.39
C ALA A 75 -11.60 14.18 5.74
N ARG A 76 -10.74 13.58 4.92
CA ARG A 76 -10.22 12.20 5.09
C ARG A 76 -8.85 12.15 5.76
N ILE A 77 -8.23 13.28 6.12
CA ILE A 77 -6.89 13.30 6.74
C ILE A 77 -6.83 12.39 7.98
N HIS A 78 -7.84 12.42 8.85
CA HIS A 78 -7.84 11.60 10.07
C HIS A 78 -7.90 10.08 9.81
N ILE A 79 -8.62 9.60 8.79
CA ILE A 79 -8.61 8.18 8.43
C ILE A 79 -7.33 7.81 7.67
N LEU A 80 -6.82 8.72 6.85
CA LEU A 80 -5.54 8.57 6.16
C LEU A 80 -4.39 8.39 7.15
N GLU A 81 -4.34 9.18 8.23
CA GLU A 81 -3.37 9.03 9.32
C GLU A 81 -3.42 7.62 9.91
N GLN A 82 -4.62 7.15 10.28
CA GLN A 82 -4.82 5.82 10.86
C GLN A 82 -4.38 4.70 9.90
N HIS A 83 -4.70 4.84 8.61
CA HIS A 83 -4.33 3.85 7.60
C HIS A 83 -2.81 3.84 7.37
N ALA A 84 -2.18 5.02 7.27
CA ALA A 84 -0.73 5.14 7.09
C ALA A 84 0.04 4.58 8.29
N GLN A 85 -0.41 4.87 9.51
CA GLN A 85 0.14 4.31 10.75
C GLN A 85 -0.01 2.78 10.81
N ALA A 86 -1.18 2.25 10.43
CA ALA A 86 -1.39 0.81 10.36
C ALA A 86 -0.42 0.14 9.38
N TYR A 87 -0.26 0.69 8.17
CA TYR A 87 0.72 0.17 7.21
C TYR A 87 2.16 0.29 7.72
N SER A 88 2.52 1.41 8.36
CA SER A 88 3.83 1.64 8.96
C SER A 88 4.18 0.60 10.04
N ALA A 89 3.20 0.11 10.80
CA ALA A 89 3.40 -0.93 11.81
C ALA A 89 3.67 -2.33 11.23
N SER A 90 3.49 -2.53 9.92
CA SER A 90 3.62 -3.85 9.28
C SER A 90 5.08 -4.20 8.98
N PRO A 91 5.57 -5.39 9.36
CA PRO A 91 6.95 -5.80 9.06
C PRO A 91 7.20 -6.10 7.57
N VAL A 92 6.16 -6.19 6.74
CA VAL A 92 6.31 -6.36 5.28
C VAL A 92 6.35 -5.04 4.53
N VAL A 93 6.25 -3.90 5.22
CA VAL A 93 6.29 -2.56 4.62
C VAL A 93 7.65 -1.93 4.86
N ASP A 94 8.29 -1.45 3.79
CA ASP A 94 9.58 -0.73 3.82
C ASP A 94 9.37 0.77 4.10
N ALA A 95 8.36 1.36 3.46
CA ALA A 95 7.99 2.76 3.64
C ALA A 95 6.54 3.01 3.20
N VAL A 96 5.94 4.08 3.73
CA VAL A 96 4.63 4.59 3.30
C VAL A 96 4.81 5.98 2.70
N TYR A 97 4.37 6.18 1.45
CA TYR A 97 4.33 7.47 0.79
C TYR A 97 2.87 7.91 0.63
N ILE A 98 2.51 8.98 1.32
CA ILE A 98 1.23 9.65 1.15
C ILE A 98 1.37 10.63 -0.02
N LEU A 99 0.69 10.31 -1.11
CA LEU A 99 0.68 11.06 -2.36
C LEU A 99 -0.48 12.05 -2.33
N TRP A 100 -0.24 13.27 -1.87
CA TRP A 100 -1.28 14.29 -1.73
C TRP A 100 -1.56 15.02 -3.04
N GLY A 101 -2.72 14.77 -3.64
CA GLY A 101 -3.13 15.25 -4.96
C GLY A 101 -3.84 16.60 -4.99
N ASN A 102 -4.27 17.12 -3.84
CA ASN A 102 -5.02 18.38 -3.78
C ASN A 102 -4.06 19.57 -3.61
N ALA A 103 -3.78 20.25 -4.71
CA ALA A 103 -2.90 21.42 -4.74
C ALA A 103 -3.46 22.61 -3.94
N SER A 104 -4.78 22.69 -3.74
CA SER A 104 -5.44 23.78 -3.03
C SER A 104 -5.33 23.65 -1.50
N THR A 105 -5.03 22.45 -0.98
CA THR A 105 -4.85 22.25 0.45
C THR A 105 -3.66 23.06 0.97
N PRO A 106 -3.80 23.89 2.01
CA PRO A 106 -2.68 24.64 2.58
C PRO A 106 -1.62 23.72 3.20
N ASP A 107 -0.34 24.10 3.10
CA ASP A 107 0.77 23.33 3.71
C ASP A 107 0.56 23.12 5.22
N GLN A 108 0.03 24.12 5.92
CA GLN A 108 -0.21 24.02 7.37
C GLN A 108 -1.19 22.90 7.72
N VAL A 109 -2.21 22.64 6.89
CA VAL A 109 -3.19 21.57 7.12
C VAL A 109 -2.48 20.22 7.09
N LEU A 110 -1.59 20.01 6.12
CA LEU A 110 -0.84 18.76 5.99
C LEU A 110 0.27 18.63 7.05
N LEU A 111 0.90 19.72 7.44
CA LEU A 111 1.92 19.73 8.50
C LEU A 111 1.33 19.42 9.89
N ASN A 112 0.05 19.70 10.08
CA ASN A 112 -0.67 19.38 11.31
C ASN A 112 -1.15 17.91 11.34
N ALA A 113 -1.03 17.16 10.24
CA ALA A 113 -1.42 15.77 10.21
C ALA A 113 -0.47 14.92 11.07
N ASN A 114 -1.04 14.04 11.90
CA ASN A 114 -0.28 13.15 12.76
C ASN A 114 0.25 11.94 11.97
N LEU A 115 1.39 12.13 11.31
CA LEU A 115 2.07 11.12 10.51
C LEU A 115 3.23 10.45 11.25
N GLU A 116 3.06 10.19 12.55
CA GLU A 116 4.02 9.43 13.34
C GLU A 116 4.17 7.99 12.84
N SER A 117 5.40 7.58 12.57
CA SER A 117 5.73 6.23 12.14
C SER A 117 5.67 5.24 13.31
N LEU A 118 5.02 4.09 13.09
CA LEU A 118 4.98 2.96 14.04
C LEU A 118 5.97 1.83 13.68
N GLY A 119 6.72 2.00 12.60
CA GLY A 119 7.76 1.06 12.16
C GLY A 119 8.46 1.60 10.92
N ALA A 120 7.88 1.32 9.75
CA ALA A 120 8.33 1.84 8.47
C ALA A 120 8.08 3.36 8.35
N PRO A 121 9.04 4.17 7.86
CA PRO A 121 8.89 5.61 7.75
C PRO A 121 7.69 6.01 6.88
N ILE A 122 7.05 7.12 7.26
CA ILE A 122 5.95 7.75 6.54
C ILE A 122 6.45 9.04 5.91
N TYR A 123 6.23 9.20 4.61
CA TYR A 123 6.60 10.37 3.82
C TYR A 123 5.36 11.03 3.23
N LEU A 124 5.25 12.34 3.36
CA LEU A 124 4.24 13.12 2.68
C LEU A 124 4.82 13.76 1.41
N VAL A 125 4.18 13.50 0.27
CA VAL A 125 4.63 13.94 -1.05
C VAL A 125 3.49 14.69 -1.75
N ARG A 126 3.66 16.00 -1.96
CA ARG A 126 2.74 16.76 -2.83
C ARG A 126 2.90 16.32 -4.28
N GLN A 127 1.77 16.08 -4.93
CA GLN A 127 1.75 15.78 -6.35
C GLN A 127 1.79 17.09 -7.18
N PRO A 128 2.36 17.04 -8.39
CA PRO A 128 2.50 18.22 -9.25
C PRO A 128 1.16 18.76 -9.77
N SER A 129 0.11 17.91 -9.77
CA SER A 129 -1.24 18.27 -10.19
C SER A 129 -2.27 17.32 -9.55
N SER A 130 -3.55 17.56 -9.79
CA SER A 130 -4.66 16.68 -9.42
C SER A 130 -4.85 15.48 -10.36
N SER A 131 -3.93 15.26 -11.30
CA SER A 131 -3.98 14.12 -12.22
C SER A 131 -3.96 12.79 -11.47
N LEU A 132 -4.86 11.86 -11.85
CA LEU A 132 -4.85 10.50 -11.33
C LEU A 132 -3.61 9.72 -11.77
N ASN A 133 -2.99 10.09 -12.90
CA ASN A 133 -1.75 9.47 -13.37
C ASN A 133 -0.59 9.63 -12.38
N ASN A 134 -0.60 10.69 -11.54
CA ASN A 134 0.49 11.01 -10.64
C ASN A 134 0.79 9.90 -9.61
N ARG A 135 -0.19 9.05 -9.29
CA ARG A 135 0.03 7.89 -8.40
C ARG A 135 1.06 6.91 -8.95
N PHE A 136 1.17 6.83 -10.26
CA PHE A 136 2.07 5.91 -10.95
C PHE A 136 3.42 6.51 -11.35
N LEU A 137 3.74 7.73 -10.92
CA LEU A 137 5.06 8.31 -11.21
C LEU A 137 6.18 7.43 -10.61
N PRO A 138 7.24 7.10 -11.38
CA PRO A 138 8.39 6.39 -10.85
C PRO A 138 9.16 7.28 -9.86
N ARG A 139 9.70 6.67 -8.80
CA ARG A 139 10.40 7.36 -7.70
C ARG A 139 11.71 6.64 -7.42
N LYS A 140 12.82 7.37 -7.36
CA LYS A 140 14.18 6.82 -7.13
C LYS A 140 14.37 6.34 -5.69
N GLU A 141 13.53 6.83 -4.78
CA GLU A 141 13.52 6.51 -3.35
C GLU A 141 12.84 5.17 -3.05
N ILE A 142 12.13 4.57 -4.02
CA ILE A 142 11.52 3.25 -3.84
C ILE A 142 12.60 2.19 -3.96
N SER A 143 12.79 1.42 -2.89
CA SER A 143 13.83 0.39 -2.78
C SER A 143 13.29 -1.04 -2.93
N THR A 144 11.97 -1.22 -3.06
CA THR A 144 11.28 -2.52 -3.05
C THR A 144 10.89 -2.99 -4.45
N GLN A 145 10.84 -4.31 -4.67
CA GLN A 145 10.38 -4.89 -5.95
C GLN A 145 8.88 -4.73 -6.15
N ALA A 146 8.12 -4.67 -5.05
CA ALA A 146 6.67 -4.49 -5.06
C ALA A 146 6.29 -3.09 -4.54
N VAL A 147 5.21 -2.57 -5.08
CA VAL A 147 4.48 -1.45 -4.50
C VAL A 147 3.02 -1.81 -4.28
N LEU A 148 2.46 -1.34 -3.17
CA LEU A 148 1.02 -1.31 -2.95
C LEU A 148 0.52 0.10 -3.31
N VAL A 149 -0.32 0.20 -4.34
CA VAL A 149 -1.11 1.41 -4.61
C VAL A 149 -2.46 1.26 -3.92
N CYS A 150 -2.82 2.23 -3.08
CA CYS A 150 -4.09 2.23 -2.35
C CYS A 150 -4.71 3.64 -2.26
N ASP A 151 -6.03 3.67 -2.10
CA ASP A 151 -6.77 4.92 -1.83
C ASP A 151 -6.81 5.19 -0.31
N ASP A 152 -6.87 6.47 0.07
CA ASP A 152 -6.91 6.96 1.46
C ASP A 152 -8.18 6.58 2.25
N ASP A 153 -9.18 6.01 1.59
CA ASP A 153 -10.45 5.59 2.18
C ASP A 153 -10.62 4.07 2.28
N ILE A 154 -9.52 3.31 2.13
CA ILE A 154 -9.53 1.86 2.20
C ILE A 154 -8.67 1.37 3.37
N SER A 155 -9.31 0.72 4.34
CA SER A 155 -8.60 0.00 5.41
C SER A 155 -8.57 -1.49 5.14
N VAL A 156 -7.39 -2.09 5.29
CA VAL A 156 -7.13 -3.53 5.14
C VAL A 156 -6.36 -4.00 6.37
N ASP A 157 -6.73 -5.14 6.92
CA ASP A 157 -6.00 -5.72 8.07
C ASP A 157 -4.60 -6.22 7.65
N LEU A 158 -3.66 -6.23 8.60
CA LEU A 158 -2.26 -6.56 8.32
C LEU A 158 -2.07 -8.01 7.85
N SER A 159 -2.96 -8.93 8.24
CA SER A 159 -2.90 -10.32 7.80
C SER A 159 -3.28 -10.46 6.32
N SER A 160 -4.32 -9.74 5.88
CA SER A 160 -4.70 -9.63 4.47
C SER A 160 -3.60 -8.96 3.63
N LEU A 161 -2.95 -7.91 4.15
CA LEU A 161 -1.80 -7.28 3.49
C LEU A 161 -0.65 -8.26 3.30
N LYS A 162 -0.26 -8.96 4.37
CA LYS A 162 0.83 -9.95 4.33
C LYS A 162 0.52 -11.07 3.34
N PHE A 163 -0.71 -11.59 3.35
CA PHE A 163 -1.14 -12.61 2.42
C PHE A 163 -1.13 -12.12 0.96
N ALA A 164 -1.68 -10.94 0.70
CA ALA A 164 -1.66 -10.34 -0.63
C ALA A 164 -0.23 -10.16 -1.16
N PHE A 165 0.69 -9.72 -0.29
CA PHE A 165 2.10 -9.58 -0.65
C PHE A 165 2.77 -10.93 -0.94
N GLN A 166 2.49 -11.96 -0.15
CA GLN A 166 2.99 -13.31 -0.42
C GLN A 166 2.50 -13.83 -1.78
N VAL A 167 1.20 -13.71 -2.07
CA VAL A 167 0.64 -14.11 -3.38
C VAL A 167 1.32 -13.35 -4.51
N TRP A 168 1.58 -12.05 -4.33
CA TRP A 168 2.30 -11.24 -5.33
C TRP A 168 3.75 -11.70 -5.50
N SER A 169 4.45 -12.05 -4.42
CA SER A 169 5.86 -12.46 -4.47
C SER A 169 6.07 -13.72 -5.32
N GLU A 170 5.07 -14.59 -5.40
CA GLU A 170 5.03 -15.79 -6.24
C GLU A 170 4.50 -15.53 -7.67
N ASN A 171 3.96 -14.33 -7.94
CA ASN A 171 3.28 -13.95 -9.17
C ASN A 171 3.64 -12.53 -9.63
N GLN A 172 4.94 -12.20 -9.60
CA GLN A 172 5.45 -10.83 -9.72
C GLN A 172 5.12 -10.13 -11.06
N ASP A 173 4.78 -10.91 -12.10
CA ASP A 173 4.38 -10.40 -13.41
C ASP A 173 2.90 -9.97 -13.48
N ARG A 174 2.13 -10.12 -12.40
CA ARG A 174 0.68 -9.84 -12.34
C ARG A 174 0.37 -8.77 -11.30
N ILE A 175 -0.80 -8.15 -11.47
CA ILE A 175 -1.42 -7.34 -10.42
C ILE A 175 -2.11 -8.26 -9.42
N VAL A 176 -1.93 -8.01 -8.12
CA VAL A 176 -2.65 -8.65 -7.02
C VAL A 176 -3.50 -7.61 -6.28
N GLY A 177 -4.68 -7.98 -5.77
CA GLY A 177 -5.56 -6.99 -5.12
C GLY A 177 -6.90 -7.53 -4.65
N LEU A 178 -7.71 -6.65 -4.05
CA LEU A 178 -8.92 -7.02 -3.30
C LEU A 178 -10.24 -6.59 -3.95
N PHE A 179 -10.19 -5.71 -4.96
CA PHE A 179 -11.38 -5.07 -5.52
C PHE A 179 -11.56 -5.45 -7.00
N PRO A 180 -12.21 -6.60 -7.30
CA PRO A 180 -12.35 -7.11 -8.65
C PRO A 180 -13.43 -6.39 -9.44
N ARG A 181 -13.12 -6.18 -10.72
CA ARG A 181 -14.02 -5.72 -11.76
C ARG A 181 -13.75 -6.49 -13.04
N SER A 182 -14.67 -6.39 -13.97
CA SER A 182 -14.62 -7.11 -15.23
C SER A 182 -14.94 -6.20 -16.38
N HIS A 183 -14.47 -6.56 -17.57
CA HIS A 183 -14.97 -6.01 -18.82
C HIS A 183 -15.88 -7.03 -19.50
N SER A 184 -16.77 -6.56 -20.38
CA SER A 184 -17.51 -7.42 -21.31
C SER A 184 -17.76 -6.66 -22.60
N PHE A 185 -17.92 -7.38 -23.70
CA PHE A 185 -18.34 -6.76 -24.96
C PHE A 185 -19.87 -6.78 -25.06
N GLN A 186 -20.47 -5.64 -25.35
CA GLN A 186 -21.90 -5.52 -25.59
C GLN A 186 -22.16 -5.47 -27.10
N LEU A 187 -22.75 -6.53 -27.64
CA LEU A 187 -22.95 -6.69 -29.10
C LEU A 187 -23.86 -5.61 -29.70
N GLY A 188 -24.92 -5.22 -28.99
CA GLY A 188 -25.91 -4.26 -29.51
C GLY A 188 -25.32 -2.87 -29.76
N THR A 189 -24.48 -2.39 -28.84
CA THR A 189 -23.81 -1.09 -28.93
C THR A 189 -22.42 -1.18 -29.57
N LYS A 190 -21.93 -2.41 -29.82
CA LYS A 190 -20.56 -2.71 -30.26
C LYS A 190 -19.50 -2.01 -29.40
N SER A 191 -19.74 -1.94 -28.10
CA SER A 191 -18.88 -1.25 -27.14
C SER A 191 -18.44 -2.17 -26.01
N TRP A 192 -17.32 -1.82 -25.38
CA TRP A 192 -16.90 -2.46 -24.15
C TRP A 192 -17.66 -1.85 -22.97
N ILE A 193 -18.01 -2.69 -22.00
CA ILE A 193 -18.66 -2.28 -20.76
C ILE A 193 -17.79 -2.64 -19.56
N TYR A 194 -17.75 -1.74 -18.58
CA TYR A 194 -17.18 -1.97 -17.27
C TYR A 194 -18.25 -2.54 -16.33
N THR A 195 -18.00 -3.69 -15.73
CA THR A 195 -19.01 -4.43 -14.97
C THR A 195 -18.45 -5.11 -13.72
N LYS A 196 -19.36 -5.52 -12.83
CA LYS A 196 -19.09 -6.47 -11.75
C LYS A 196 -19.56 -7.84 -12.21
N SER A 197 -18.72 -8.86 -12.05
CA SER A 197 -19.08 -10.24 -12.37
C SER A 197 -18.67 -11.15 -11.22
N SER A 198 -19.51 -12.12 -10.89
CA SER A 198 -19.29 -13.11 -9.83
C SER A 198 -18.39 -14.27 -10.27
N ILE A 199 -18.15 -14.43 -11.57
CA ILE A 199 -17.49 -15.62 -12.15
C ILE A 199 -16.09 -15.29 -12.66
N ARG A 200 -15.94 -14.12 -13.30
CA ARG A 200 -14.67 -13.68 -13.91
C ARG A 200 -14.39 -12.22 -13.63
N TYR A 201 -13.12 -11.89 -13.50
CA TYR A 201 -12.62 -10.53 -13.35
C TYR A 201 -11.41 -10.34 -14.26
N SER A 202 -11.09 -9.10 -14.57
CA SER A 202 -9.98 -8.74 -15.48
C SER A 202 -9.33 -7.41 -15.10
N ILE A 203 -9.88 -6.75 -14.09
CA ILE A 203 -9.41 -5.47 -13.57
C ILE A 203 -9.38 -5.59 -12.05
N LEU A 204 -8.28 -5.17 -11.44
CA LEU A 204 -8.23 -4.85 -10.00
C LEU A 204 -8.08 -3.34 -9.84
N LEU A 205 -8.84 -2.77 -8.89
CA LEU A 205 -8.86 -1.33 -8.66
C LEU A 205 -7.68 -0.87 -7.81
N THR A 206 -7.23 0.36 -8.03
CA THR A 206 -6.22 1.07 -7.23
C THR A 206 -6.64 1.34 -5.79
N LYS A 207 -7.87 0.98 -5.39
CA LYS A 207 -8.30 0.87 -3.99
C LYS A 207 -7.31 0.05 -3.17
N PHE A 208 -6.85 -1.07 -3.74
CA PHE A 208 -5.79 -1.90 -3.18
C PHE A 208 -5.19 -2.76 -4.31
N MET A 209 -3.99 -2.39 -4.77
CA MET A 209 -3.32 -2.96 -5.94
C MET A 209 -1.83 -3.15 -5.67
N ILE A 210 -1.37 -4.39 -5.55
CA ILE A 210 0.05 -4.74 -5.49
C ILE A 210 0.55 -5.06 -6.90
N LEU A 211 1.68 -4.46 -7.28
CA LEU A 211 2.28 -4.62 -8.60
C LEU A 211 3.80 -4.39 -8.55
N ALA A 212 4.52 -4.86 -9.56
CA ALA A 212 5.97 -4.63 -9.66
C ALA A 212 6.33 -3.15 -9.83
N THR A 213 7.31 -2.66 -9.08
CA THR A 213 7.78 -1.25 -9.13
C THR A 213 8.09 -0.77 -10.54
N GLU A 214 8.61 -1.65 -11.41
CA GLU A 214 8.88 -1.37 -12.82
C GLU A 214 7.64 -0.84 -13.58
N ASN A 215 6.43 -1.30 -13.23
CA ASN A 215 5.22 -0.85 -13.91
C ASN A 215 4.89 0.63 -13.64
N LEU A 216 5.44 1.25 -12.59
CA LEU A 216 5.34 2.70 -12.39
C LEU A 216 6.05 3.46 -13.52
N TYR A 217 7.29 3.05 -13.82
CA TYR A 217 8.07 3.62 -14.92
C TYR A 217 7.38 3.38 -16.27
N LEU A 218 6.96 2.14 -16.52
CA LEU A 218 6.31 1.77 -17.78
C LEU A 218 4.99 2.50 -17.99
N TYR A 219 4.19 2.69 -16.93
CA TYR A 219 2.97 3.50 -17.01
C TYR A 219 3.30 4.95 -17.34
N SER A 220 4.34 5.51 -16.73
CA SER A 220 4.69 6.91 -16.96
C SER A 220 5.32 7.15 -18.33
N CYS A 221 6.07 6.17 -18.87
CA CYS A 221 7.01 6.39 -19.96
C CYS A 221 6.89 5.45 -21.16
N SER A 222 6.04 4.43 -21.09
CA SER A 222 5.92 3.40 -22.14
C SER A 222 4.47 3.06 -22.52
N MET A 223 3.52 3.88 -22.10
CA MET A 223 2.12 3.74 -22.52
C MET A 223 1.96 4.20 -23.98
N PRO A 224 1.03 3.60 -24.75
CA PRO A 224 0.65 4.15 -26.04
C PRO A 224 0.25 5.62 -25.94
N ALA A 225 0.52 6.37 -27.01
CA ALA A 225 0.18 7.79 -27.08
C ALA A 225 -1.33 8.00 -26.89
N GLY A 226 -1.71 9.03 -26.14
CA GLY A 226 -3.12 9.40 -25.91
C GLY A 226 -3.76 8.73 -24.69
N VAL A 227 -3.13 7.73 -24.08
CA VAL A 227 -3.74 7.00 -22.96
C VAL A 227 -3.78 7.84 -21.69
N LYS A 228 -2.64 8.43 -21.30
CA LYS A 228 -2.56 9.24 -20.08
C LYS A 228 -3.37 10.52 -20.23
N GLU A 229 -3.37 11.10 -21.43
CA GLU A 229 -4.20 12.23 -21.81
C GLU A 229 -5.69 11.90 -21.64
N TYR A 230 -6.13 10.73 -22.12
CA TYR A 230 -7.51 10.27 -21.92
C TYR A 230 -7.86 10.09 -20.43
N VAL A 231 -6.93 9.57 -19.62
CA VAL A 231 -7.12 9.45 -18.16
C VAL A 231 -7.28 10.82 -17.51
N ASP A 232 -6.48 11.81 -17.92
CA ASP A 232 -6.56 13.18 -17.42
C ASP A 232 -7.88 13.86 -17.84
N ASP A 233 -8.28 13.72 -19.10
CA ASP A 233 -9.52 14.28 -19.63
C ASP A 233 -10.77 13.65 -18.97
N ALA A 234 -10.75 12.34 -18.74
CA ALA A 234 -11.85 11.62 -18.11
C ALA A 234 -11.86 11.79 -16.57
N ILE A 235 -10.75 12.21 -15.96
CA ILE A 235 -10.52 12.22 -14.51
C ILE A 235 -10.93 10.85 -13.90
N ASN A 236 -10.53 9.76 -14.57
CA ASN A 236 -10.92 8.39 -14.26
C ASN A 236 -10.01 7.38 -14.98
N CYS A 237 -10.18 6.09 -14.69
CA CYS A 237 -9.68 4.95 -15.48
C CYS A 237 -8.15 4.73 -15.49
N GLU A 238 -7.40 5.37 -14.60
CA GLU A 238 -5.98 5.13 -14.41
C GLU A 238 -5.71 3.66 -13.99
N ASP A 239 -6.62 3.10 -13.20
CA ASP A 239 -6.58 1.69 -12.80
C ASP A 239 -6.81 0.74 -13.99
N ILE A 240 -7.76 1.04 -14.87
CA ILE A 240 -8.02 0.28 -16.09
C ILE A 240 -6.78 0.35 -17.00
N ALA A 241 -6.20 1.53 -17.18
CA ALA A 241 -4.99 1.73 -17.98
C ALA A 241 -3.81 0.91 -17.43
N MET A 242 -3.62 0.87 -16.11
CA MET A 242 -2.61 0.02 -15.47
C MET A 242 -2.87 -1.48 -15.69
N ASN A 243 -4.12 -1.93 -15.61
CA ASN A 243 -4.45 -3.33 -15.92
C ASN A 243 -4.19 -3.67 -17.40
N PHE A 244 -4.48 -2.76 -18.34
CA PHE A 244 -4.09 -2.91 -19.75
C PHE A 244 -2.58 -3.08 -19.90
N LEU A 245 -1.79 -2.20 -19.28
CA LEU A 245 -0.33 -2.26 -19.32
C LEU A 245 0.19 -3.61 -18.82
N VAL A 246 -0.19 -4.02 -17.61
CA VAL A 246 0.34 -5.25 -17.00
C VAL A 246 -0.14 -6.50 -17.74
N SER A 247 -1.41 -6.57 -18.15
CA SER A 247 -1.92 -7.70 -18.92
C SER A 247 -1.35 -7.76 -20.34
N SER A 248 -1.06 -6.63 -20.98
CA SER A 248 -0.42 -6.61 -22.31
C SER A 248 0.97 -7.22 -22.28
N ARG A 249 1.70 -7.06 -21.17
CA ARG A 249 3.07 -7.58 -21.01
C ARG A 249 3.10 -9.02 -20.53
N SER A 250 2.33 -9.33 -19.48
CA SER A 250 2.30 -10.68 -18.89
C SER A 250 1.50 -11.67 -19.71
N LYS A 251 0.58 -11.19 -20.55
CA LYS A 251 -0.47 -11.97 -21.21
C LYS A 251 -1.34 -12.78 -20.22
N LYS A 252 -1.40 -12.33 -18.95
CA LYS A 252 -2.17 -12.93 -17.86
C LYS A 252 -3.16 -11.91 -17.26
N GLY A 253 -4.24 -12.43 -16.68
CA GLY A 253 -5.19 -11.61 -15.92
C GLY A 253 -4.65 -11.27 -14.54
N PRO A 254 -5.26 -10.34 -13.79
CA PRO A 254 -4.85 -10.04 -12.42
C PRO A 254 -5.21 -11.19 -11.45
N LEU A 255 -4.78 -11.11 -10.19
CA LEU A 255 -5.05 -12.10 -9.14
C LEU A 255 -5.82 -11.48 -7.97
N LEU A 256 -7.05 -11.94 -7.79
CA LEU A 256 -7.88 -11.61 -6.65
C LEU A 256 -7.44 -12.42 -5.44
N VAL A 257 -7.26 -11.75 -4.30
CA VAL A 257 -6.98 -12.39 -3.02
C VAL A 257 -8.13 -12.20 -2.05
N GLU A 258 -8.22 -13.09 -1.07
CA GLU A 258 -9.09 -12.92 0.09
C GLU A 258 -8.57 -11.85 1.03
N GLY A 259 -9.51 -11.12 1.60
CA GLY A 259 -9.27 -10.17 2.68
C GLY A 259 -10.57 -9.54 3.13
N SER A 260 -10.51 -8.76 4.21
CA SER A 260 -11.66 -8.06 4.79
C SER A 260 -11.50 -6.54 4.68
N PRO A 261 -11.46 -5.97 3.47
CA PRO A 261 -11.32 -4.52 3.32
C PRO A 261 -12.59 -3.79 3.78
N ARG A 262 -12.40 -2.62 4.38
CA ARG A 262 -13.48 -1.66 4.62
C ARG A 262 -13.28 -0.43 3.74
N ASP A 263 -14.36 -0.04 3.07
CA ASP A 263 -14.43 1.05 2.11
C ASP A 263 -15.17 2.24 2.75
N TRP A 264 -14.41 3.22 3.23
CA TRP A 264 -14.91 4.43 3.90
C TRP A 264 -15.48 5.46 2.91
N GLY A 265 -15.14 5.35 1.63
CA GLY A 265 -15.70 6.17 0.55
C GLY A 265 -17.06 5.67 0.04
N ASP A 266 -17.57 4.55 0.57
CA ASP A 266 -18.90 4.04 0.25
C ASP A 266 -19.96 4.64 1.20
N PRO A 267 -21.00 5.33 0.68
CA PRO A 267 -22.03 5.95 1.52
C PRO A 267 -22.83 4.95 2.36
N ARG A 268 -22.76 3.65 2.06
CA ARG A 268 -23.37 2.59 2.88
C ARG A 268 -22.56 2.26 4.14
N ASN A 269 -21.29 2.69 4.18
CA ASN A 269 -20.32 2.31 5.21
C ASN A 269 -19.84 3.51 6.05
N SER A 270 -20.24 4.75 5.71
CA SER A 270 -19.67 5.98 6.27
C SER A 270 -20.61 7.17 6.19
N ASN A 271 -20.32 8.19 7.00
CA ASN A 271 -21.07 9.45 7.04
C ASN A 271 -20.79 10.30 5.79
N LEU A 272 -21.73 11.18 5.41
CA LEU A 272 -21.65 12.01 4.20
C LEU A 272 -20.35 12.82 4.06
N GLY A 273 -19.73 13.23 5.18
CA GLY A 273 -18.47 14.00 5.17
C GLY A 273 -17.29 13.25 4.54
N LEU A 274 -17.21 11.92 4.73
CA LEU A 274 -16.12 11.09 4.17
C LEU A 274 -16.33 10.73 2.69
N VAL A 275 -17.57 10.89 2.21
CA VAL A 275 -17.96 10.59 0.83
C VAL A 275 -17.95 11.85 -0.04
N SER A 276 -17.81 13.03 0.58
CA SER A 276 -17.60 14.28 -0.15
C SER A 276 -16.36 14.14 -1.03
N GLU A 277 -16.48 14.50 -2.31
CA GLU A 277 -15.44 14.34 -3.34
C GLU A 277 -15.15 12.91 -3.83
N ALA A 278 -15.96 11.90 -3.46
CA ALA A 278 -15.83 10.55 -4.01
C ALA A 278 -16.12 10.51 -5.53
N LEU A 279 -15.11 10.16 -6.33
CA LEU A 279 -15.24 10.06 -7.79
C LEU A 279 -16.29 9.03 -8.25
N SER A 280 -16.53 8.01 -7.44
CA SER A 280 -17.50 6.94 -7.70
C SER A 280 -18.96 7.38 -7.55
N ALA A 281 -19.21 8.55 -6.92
CA ALA A 281 -20.55 9.10 -6.70
C ALA A 281 -21.09 9.90 -7.90
N ARG A 282 -20.28 10.15 -8.93
CA ARG A 282 -20.69 10.86 -10.16
C ARG A 282 -21.70 10.01 -10.96
N SER A 283 -22.75 10.63 -11.52
CA SER A 283 -23.90 9.95 -12.16
C SER A 283 -23.51 8.96 -13.27
N ASP A 284 -22.49 9.29 -14.06
CA ASP A 284 -22.09 8.52 -15.24
C ASP A 284 -20.82 7.69 -15.05
N HIS A 285 -20.28 7.63 -13.82
CA HIS A 285 -18.98 7.03 -13.51
C HIS A 285 -18.75 5.63 -14.11
N ARG A 286 -19.78 4.77 -14.14
CA ARG A 286 -19.66 3.42 -14.73
C ARG A 286 -19.71 3.42 -16.26
N LYS A 287 -20.50 4.31 -16.85
CA LYS A 287 -20.58 4.49 -18.30
C LYS A 287 -19.24 5.01 -18.81
N ASP A 288 -18.69 6.03 -18.16
CA ASP A 288 -17.38 6.61 -18.45
C ASP A 288 -16.29 5.52 -18.44
N ARG A 289 -16.34 4.59 -17.49
CA ARG A 289 -15.38 3.48 -17.42
C ARG A 289 -15.52 2.45 -18.55
N GLY A 290 -16.71 2.23 -19.09
CA GLY A 290 -16.88 1.43 -20.32
C GLY A 290 -16.28 2.13 -21.55
N GLU A 291 -16.44 3.45 -21.62
CA GLU A 291 -15.85 4.29 -22.67
C GLU A 291 -14.33 4.28 -22.59
N CYS A 292 -13.74 4.33 -21.39
CA CYS A 292 -12.29 4.15 -21.21
C CYS A 292 -11.78 2.82 -21.78
N ILE A 293 -12.45 1.70 -21.50
CA ILE A 293 -12.06 0.39 -22.06
C ILE A 293 -12.13 0.42 -23.60
N THR A 294 -13.14 1.10 -24.14
CA THR A 294 -13.29 1.25 -25.59
C THR A 294 -12.20 2.13 -26.21
N ALA A 295 -11.84 3.22 -25.54
CA ALA A 295 -10.74 4.09 -25.95
C ALA A 295 -9.40 3.35 -25.90
N PHE A 296 -9.08 2.68 -24.79
CA PHE A 296 -7.84 1.93 -24.62
C PHE A 296 -7.74 0.76 -25.59
N HIS A 297 -8.84 0.04 -25.85
CA HIS A 297 -8.89 -0.96 -26.92
C HIS A 297 -8.42 -0.39 -28.27
N ARG A 298 -8.80 0.85 -28.62
CA ARG A 298 -8.37 1.50 -29.86
C ARG A 298 -6.91 1.95 -29.79
N LEU A 299 -6.49 2.57 -28.69
CA LEU A 299 -5.12 3.08 -28.52
C LEU A 299 -4.06 1.97 -28.44
N TRP A 300 -4.44 0.78 -28.00
CA TRP A 300 -3.59 -0.43 -27.99
C TRP A 300 -3.73 -1.33 -29.22
N ASP A 301 -4.61 -0.98 -30.17
CA ASP A 301 -4.94 -1.84 -31.32
C ASP A 301 -5.42 -3.26 -30.92
N GLY A 302 -6.14 -3.36 -29.80
CA GLY A 302 -6.64 -4.64 -29.31
C GLY A 302 -7.07 -4.65 -27.84
N MET A 303 -7.79 -5.70 -27.46
CA MET A 303 -8.17 -5.94 -26.07
C MET A 303 -7.03 -6.65 -25.33
N GLU A 304 -6.36 -5.93 -24.43
CA GLU A 304 -5.27 -6.51 -23.62
C GLU A 304 -5.70 -7.03 -22.26
N LEU A 305 -6.86 -6.62 -21.74
CA LEU A 305 -7.38 -7.17 -20.49
C LEU A 305 -7.62 -8.68 -20.62
N ARG A 306 -7.07 -9.45 -19.68
CA ARG A 306 -7.23 -10.91 -19.62
C ARG A 306 -8.07 -11.30 -18.41
N TYR A 307 -8.96 -12.27 -18.59
CA TYR A 307 -9.78 -12.76 -17.50
C TYR A 307 -8.99 -13.67 -16.57
N SER A 308 -9.36 -13.57 -15.30
CA SER A 308 -9.06 -14.52 -14.24
C SER A 308 -10.36 -14.99 -13.60
N TYR A 309 -10.32 -16.20 -13.06
CA TYR A 309 -11.49 -16.88 -12.48
C TYR A 309 -11.24 -17.32 -11.03
N LEU A 310 -9.98 -17.33 -10.60
CA LEU A 310 -9.56 -17.85 -9.30
C LEU A 310 -9.48 -16.74 -8.25
N LYS A 311 -9.75 -17.08 -7.00
CA LYS A 311 -9.48 -16.25 -5.83
C LYS A 311 -8.47 -16.99 -4.95
N ALA A 312 -7.35 -16.35 -4.64
CA ALA A 312 -6.42 -16.91 -3.66
C ALA A 312 -6.99 -16.73 -2.26
N VAL A 313 -6.94 -17.77 -1.43
CA VAL A 313 -7.40 -17.76 -0.03
C VAL A 313 -6.23 -18.17 0.87
N SER A 314 -6.17 -17.59 2.07
CA SER A 314 -5.03 -17.81 2.98
C SER A 314 -5.05 -19.17 3.68
N ASP A 315 -6.17 -19.89 3.56
CA ASP A 315 -6.38 -21.19 4.19
C ASP A 315 -7.18 -22.09 3.24
N VAL A 316 -6.62 -23.26 2.92
CA VAL A 316 -7.28 -24.35 2.19
C VAL A 316 -7.30 -25.58 3.09
N ARG A 317 -7.69 -25.41 4.37
CA ARG A 317 -7.94 -26.55 5.26
C ARG A 317 -8.92 -27.52 4.64
N GLU A 318 -8.62 -28.80 4.76
CA GLU A 318 -9.53 -29.85 4.38
C GLU A 318 -10.70 -29.80 5.38
N ARG A 319 -11.88 -29.35 4.93
CA ARG A 319 -13.09 -29.33 5.77
C ARG A 319 -13.70 -30.72 5.94
N ALA A 320 -12.86 -31.76 5.92
CA ALA A 320 -13.27 -33.10 6.30
C ALA A 320 -13.59 -33.09 7.79
N MET A 321 -14.78 -33.58 8.14
CA MET A 321 -15.18 -33.76 9.52
C MET A 321 -14.83 -35.19 9.92
N CYS A 322 -13.96 -35.34 10.89
CA CYS A 322 -13.60 -36.61 11.50
C CYS A 322 -14.42 -36.81 12.77
N ASP A 323 -14.88 -38.04 12.99
CA ASP A 323 -15.51 -38.44 14.25
C ASP A 323 -14.42 -38.80 15.25
N GLN A 324 -14.33 -38.01 16.33
CA GLN A 324 -13.55 -38.33 17.50
C GLN A 324 -14.49 -38.53 18.69
N ALA A 325 -14.69 -39.79 19.08
CA ALA A 325 -15.52 -40.20 20.21
C ALA A 325 -16.99 -39.67 20.17
N GLY A 326 -17.62 -39.69 18.98
CA GLY A 326 -18.99 -39.24 18.77
C GLY A 326 -19.13 -37.74 18.54
N THR A 327 -18.01 -37.00 18.46
CA THR A 327 -17.99 -35.58 18.13
C THR A 327 -17.33 -35.38 16.77
N LEU A 328 -18.06 -34.76 15.85
CA LEU A 328 -17.51 -34.33 14.57
C LEU A 328 -16.63 -33.10 14.77
N MET A 329 -15.37 -33.18 14.36
CA MET A 329 -14.42 -32.07 14.36
C MET A 329 -13.58 -32.04 13.08
N GLU A 330 -12.92 -30.91 12.80
CA GLU A 330 -12.01 -30.81 11.65
C GLU A 330 -10.91 -31.87 11.75
N CYS A 331 -10.75 -32.69 10.69
CA CYS A 331 -9.76 -33.77 10.67
C CYS A 331 -8.33 -33.27 10.95
N ASP A 332 -7.98 -32.07 10.50
CA ASP A 332 -6.66 -31.46 10.72
C ASP A 332 -6.38 -31.13 12.22
N ARG A 333 -7.39 -31.21 13.08
CA ARG A 333 -7.25 -31.03 14.54
C ARG A 333 -7.20 -32.35 15.30
N VAL A 334 -7.48 -33.47 14.63
CA VAL A 334 -7.42 -34.80 15.23
C VAL A 334 -5.95 -35.20 15.36
N GLY A 335 -5.45 -35.28 16.59
CA GLY A 335 -4.07 -35.71 16.89
C GLY A 335 -3.08 -34.59 17.23
N VAL A 336 -3.50 -33.33 17.28
CA VAL A 336 -2.68 -32.22 17.82
C VAL A 336 -2.98 -32.03 19.30
N GLU A 337 -2.72 -33.07 20.11
CA GLU A 337 -2.58 -32.92 21.55
C GLU A 337 -1.48 -33.83 22.08
N VAL A 338 -0.50 -33.18 22.73
CA VAL A 338 0.56 -33.67 23.63
C VAL A 338 1.85 -34.22 23.01
N THR A 339 2.82 -33.32 22.82
CA THR A 339 4.12 -33.39 23.52
C THR A 339 4.58 -32.00 23.92
#